data_AF-A0A834DY70-F1
#
_entry.id   AF-A0A834DY70-F1
#
_cell.length_a   1.000
_cell.length_b   1.000
_cell.length_c   1.000
_cell.angle_alpha   90.00
_cell.angle_beta   90.00
_cell.angle_gamma   90.00
#
_symmetry.space_group_name_H-M   'P 1'
#
loop_
_entity.id
_entity.type
_entity.pdbx_description
1 polymer ?
#
loop_
_entity_poly.entity_id
_entity_poly.type
_entity_poly.pdbx_seq_one_letter_code
_entity_poly.pdbx_strand_id
1 'polypeptide(L)'
;MAFFFIFGAQFVLTVIQAIGFSGWGACGWLAAIGFFQTSVGAAVIMLLPAIMFTMSAAMMAFVIMKVHRIYRGTGGSFQKAQTEWSAGTWRNPPSREAQFSNFSGNSLPEYPTVPTYPASGSQWP
;
A
#
# COMPACT_ATOMS: atom_id res chain seq x y z
N MET A 1 -5.21 -2.32 -4.57
CA MET A 1 -4.48 -2.93 -5.71
C MET A 1 -3.95 -1.92 -6.73
N ALA A 2 -4.76 -0.94 -7.20
CA ALA A 2 -4.32 0.06 -8.19
C ALA A 2 -3.04 0.85 -7.82
N PHE A 3 -2.85 1.19 -6.54
CA PHE A 3 -1.63 1.83 -6.04
C PHE A 3 -0.37 1.04 -6.41
N PHE A 4 -0.30 -0.26 -6.10
CA PHE A 4 0.88 -1.08 -6.37
C PHE A 4 1.14 -1.23 -7.87
N PHE A 5 0.09 -1.27 -8.70
CA PHE A 5 0.24 -1.36 -10.14
C PHE A 5 0.82 -0.07 -10.74
N ILE A 6 0.20 1.08 -10.45
CA ILE A 6 0.63 2.37 -11.00
C ILE A 6 1.97 2.79 -10.39
N PHE A 7 2.10 2.73 -9.07
CA PHE A 7 3.32 3.12 -8.37
C PHE A 7 4.47 2.13 -8.60
N GLY A 8 4.16 0.85 -8.79
CA GLY A 8 5.15 -0.16 -9.18
C GLY A 8 5.66 0.06 -10.61
N ALA A 9 4.77 0.36 -11.57
CA ALA A 9 5.16 0.74 -12.92
C ALA A 9 6.02 2.02 -12.91
N GLN A 10 5.62 3.04 -12.13
CA GLN A 10 6.40 4.26 -11.93
C GLN A 10 7.80 3.96 -11.38
N PHE A 11 7.89 3.09 -10.38
CA PHE A 11 9.18 2.67 -9.81
C PHE A 11 10.08 2.02 -10.86
N VAL A 12 9.55 1.09 -11.66
CA VAL A 12 10.30 0.44 -12.75
C VAL A 12 10.80 1.47 -13.77
N LEU A 13 9.94 2.40 -14.20
CA LEU A 13 10.33 3.46 -15.13
C LEU A 13 11.42 4.36 -14.54
N THR A 14 11.34 4.67 -13.25
CA THR A 14 12.34 5.51 -12.56
C THR A 14 13.68 4.79 -12.44
N VAL A 15 13.69 3.46 -12.26
CA VAL A 15 14.91 2.64 -12.31
C VAL A 15 15.53 2.65 -13.71
N ILE A 16 14.73 2.53 -14.77
CA ILE A 16 15.20 2.62 -16.16
C ILE A 16 15.80 4.00 -16.44
N GLN A 17 15.18 5.08 -15.94
CA GLN A 17 15.71 6.45 -16.04
C GLN A 17 17.03 6.61 -15.27
N ALA A 18 17.15 6.01 -14.08
CA ALA A 18 18.40 6.02 -13.31
C ALA A 18 19.55 5.30 -14.04
N ILE A 19 19.25 4.19 -14.74
CA ILE A 19 20.23 3.50 -15.60
C ILE A 19 20.61 4.38 -16.79
N GLY A 20 19.61 4.98 -17.45
CA GLY A 20 19.81 5.98 -18.51
C GLY A 20 20.42 5.40 -19.78
N PHE A 21 19.65 4.57 -20.51
CA PHE A 21 20.05 4.10 -21.83
C PHE A 21 20.22 5.27 -22.81
N SER A 22 21.31 5.24 -23.58
CA SER A 22 21.58 6.27 -24.59
C SER A 22 20.46 6.32 -25.64
N GLY A 23 20.00 7.52 -26.00
CA GLY A 23 18.94 7.74 -26.97
C GLY A 23 17.50 7.66 -26.43
N TRP A 24 17.29 7.31 -25.16
CA TRP A 24 15.95 7.26 -24.53
C TRP A 24 15.49 8.58 -23.90
N GLY A 25 16.30 9.64 -23.98
CA GLY A 25 15.97 10.97 -23.46
C GLY A 25 16.17 11.16 -21.95
N ALA A 26 16.69 10.15 -21.24
CA ALA A 26 17.05 10.25 -19.82
C ALA A 26 18.57 10.30 -19.62
N CYS A 27 19.03 11.10 -18.65
CA CYS A 27 20.42 11.22 -18.23
C CYS A 27 20.65 10.42 -16.93
N GLY A 28 20.88 9.12 -17.10
CA GLY A 28 21.25 8.21 -16.01
C GLY A 28 22.73 7.86 -15.98
N TRP A 29 23.09 6.86 -15.19
CA TRP A 29 24.48 6.46 -14.96
C TRP A 29 25.22 6.03 -16.23
N LEU A 30 24.60 5.25 -17.10
CA LEU A 30 25.24 4.79 -18.35
C LEU A 30 25.50 5.97 -19.30
N ALA A 31 24.53 6.87 -19.44
CA ALA A 31 24.70 8.09 -20.23
C ALA A 31 25.84 8.96 -19.69
N ALA A 32 25.89 9.19 -18.37
CA ALA A 32 26.96 9.98 -17.74
C ALA A 32 28.35 9.36 -17.99
N ILE A 33 28.48 8.03 -17.84
CA ILE A 33 29.72 7.29 -18.12
C ILE A 33 30.15 7.45 -19.59
N GLY A 34 29.21 7.32 -20.53
CA GLY A 34 29.50 7.51 -21.96
C GLY A 34 30.01 8.92 -22.29
N PHE A 35 29.49 9.95 -21.62
CA PHE A 35 29.90 11.33 -21.84
C PHE A 35 31.28 11.68 -21.26
N PHE A 36 31.83 10.89 -20.32
CA PHE A 36 33.21 11.12 -19.86
C PHE A 36 34.25 10.97 -20.97
N GLN A 37 33.96 10.22 -22.04
CA GLN A 37 34.86 10.07 -23.18
C GLN A 37 34.79 11.22 -24.19
N THR A 38 33.74 12.04 -24.15
CA THR A 38 33.52 13.14 -25.11
C THR A 38 33.65 14.51 -24.46
N SER A 39 33.09 14.68 -23.26
CA SER A 39 32.99 15.97 -22.58
C SER A 39 32.86 15.76 -21.08
N VAL A 40 33.95 15.95 -20.35
CA VAL A 40 33.98 15.83 -18.89
C VAL A 40 33.00 16.81 -18.23
N GLY A 41 32.89 18.04 -18.76
CA GLY A 41 31.94 19.03 -18.24
C GLY A 41 30.48 18.60 -18.36
N ALA A 42 30.08 18.04 -19.51
CA ALA A 42 28.73 17.51 -19.69
C ALA A 42 28.47 16.30 -18.79
N ALA A 43 29.46 15.42 -18.63
CA ALA A 43 29.35 14.24 -17.76
C ALA A 43 29.09 14.62 -16.29
N VAL A 44 29.79 15.64 -15.77
CA VAL A 44 29.58 16.14 -14.40
C VAL A 44 28.15 16.67 -14.21
N ILE A 45 27.62 17.42 -15.17
CA ILE A 45 26.24 17.93 -15.11
C ILE A 45 25.23 16.77 -15.16
N MET A 46 25.51 15.71 -15.91
CA MET A 46 24.66 14.52 -16.01
C MET A 46 24.70 13.62 -14.75
N LEU A 47 25.73 13.72 -13.90
CA LEU A 47 25.74 12.98 -12.63
C LEU A 47 24.65 13.46 -11.66
N LEU A 48 24.31 14.75 -11.69
CA LEU A 48 23.27 15.32 -10.81
C LEU A 48 21.90 14.63 -11.01
N PRO A 49 21.33 14.56 -12.23
CA PRO A 49 20.07 13.85 -12.46
C PRO A 49 20.20 12.33 -12.21
N ALA A 50 21.34 11.70 -12.53
CA ALA A 50 21.55 10.27 -12.24
C ALA A 50 21.44 9.96 -10.73
N ILE A 51 22.03 10.80 -9.88
CA ILE A 51 21.93 10.70 -8.42
C ILE A 51 20.48 10.93 -7.97
N MET A 52 19.81 11.97 -8.48
CA MET A 52 18.43 12.28 -8.13
C MET A 52 17.46 11.14 -8.48
N PHE A 53 17.58 10.55 -9.67
CA PHE A 53 16.76 9.39 -10.06
C PHE A 53 17.04 8.18 -9.17
N THR A 54 18.30 7.95 -8.78
CA THR A 54 18.67 6.87 -7.85
C THR A 54 18.06 7.09 -6.46
N MET A 55 18.12 8.31 -5.93
CA MET A 55 17.49 8.68 -4.66
C MET A 55 15.96 8.52 -4.72
N SER A 56 15.34 8.95 -5.82
CA SER A 56 13.90 8.80 -6.05
C SER A 56 13.49 7.33 -6.08
N ALA A 57 14.22 6.48 -6.82
CA ALA A 57 13.98 5.04 -6.86
C ALA A 57 14.12 4.40 -5.48
N ALA A 58 15.13 4.78 -4.69
CA ALA A 58 15.30 4.28 -3.33
C ALA A 58 14.13 4.66 -2.41
N MET A 59 13.65 5.90 -2.48
CA MET A 59 12.49 6.35 -1.71
C MET A 59 11.21 5.63 -2.13
N MET A 60 11.00 5.42 -3.43
CA MET A 60 9.89 4.64 -3.96
C MET A 60 9.92 3.19 -3.47
N ALA A 61 11.09 2.55 -3.48
CA ALA A 61 11.25 1.19 -2.95
C ALA A 61 10.90 1.12 -1.46
N PHE A 62 11.32 2.12 -0.66
CA PHE A 62 10.95 2.22 0.75
C PHE A 62 9.43 2.33 0.95
N VAL A 63 8.76 3.18 0.18
CA VAL A 63 7.31 3.33 0.22
C VAL A 63 6.60 2.03 -0.16
N ILE A 64 7.04 1.35 -1.22
CA ILE A 64 6.49 0.06 -1.62
C ILE A 64 6.62 -0.96 -0.49
N MET A 65 7.79 -1.08 0.13
CA MET A 65 8.01 -1.99 1.25
C MET A 65 7.11 -1.67 2.45
N LYS A 66 6.97 -0.39 2.80
CA LYS A 66 6.10 0.06 3.91
C LYS A 66 4.64 -0.25 3.65
N VAL A 67 4.13 0.13 2.47
CA VAL A 67 2.73 -0.10 2.10
C VAL A 67 2.47 -1.60 1.98
N HIS A 68 3.37 -2.36 1.38
CA HIS A 68 3.25 -3.82 1.29
C HIS A 68 3.22 -4.47 2.68
N ARG A 69 4.04 -4.01 3.63
CA ARG A 69 4.01 -4.53 5.01
C ARG A 69 2.69 -4.22 5.71
N ILE A 70 2.14 -3.01 5.53
CA ILE A 70 0.82 -2.65 6.05
C ILE A 70 -0.26 -3.52 5.42
N TYR A 71 -0.23 -3.70 4.10
CA TYR A 71 -1.20 -4.50 3.34
C TYR A 71 -1.18 -5.99 3.71
N ARG A 72 0.02 -6.53 3.98
CA ARG A 72 0.18 -7.90 4.49
C ARG A 72 -0.26 -8.04 5.95
N GLY A 73 -0.04 -7.01 6.77
CA GLY A 73 -0.47 -7.01 8.17
C GLY A 73 -1.98 -6.86 8.36
N THR A 74 -2.69 -6.30 7.39
CA THR A 74 -4.16 -6.11 7.44
C THR A 74 -4.97 -7.24 6.79
N GLY A 75 -4.33 -8.35 6.40
CA GLY A 75 -5.04 -9.55 5.93
C GLY A 75 -5.74 -9.41 4.58
N GLY A 76 -5.27 -8.52 3.70
CA GLY A 76 -5.80 -8.39 2.34
C GLY A 76 -5.39 -9.57 1.45
N SER A 77 -6.31 -10.49 1.17
CA SER A 77 -6.11 -11.62 0.24
C SER A 77 -6.61 -11.29 -1.18
N PHE A 78 -6.12 -12.04 -2.18
CA PHE A 78 -6.61 -11.93 -3.55
C PHE A 78 -8.12 -12.23 -3.65
N GLN A 79 -8.60 -13.23 -2.88
CA GLN A 79 -10.03 -13.50 -2.70
C GLN A 79 -10.79 -12.29 -2.14
N LYS A 80 -10.27 -11.61 -1.11
CA LYS A 80 -10.92 -10.41 -0.55
C LYS A 80 -10.98 -9.28 -1.58
N ALA A 81 -9.93 -9.08 -2.36
CA ALA A 81 -9.91 -8.11 -3.45
C ALA A 81 -10.86 -8.48 -4.60
N GLN A 82 -11.04 -9.77 -4.90
CA GLN A 82 -12.00 -10.25 -5.88
C GLN A 82 -13.44 -10.04 -5.39
N THR A 83 -13.71 -10.31 -4.11
CA THR A 83 -15.00 -10.03 -3.48
C THR A 83 -15.28 -8.52 -3.47
N GLU A 84 -14.30 -7.66 -3.15
CA GLU A 84 -14.44 -6.19 -3.19
C GLU A 84 -14.62 -5.64 -4.62
N TRP A 85 -14.01 -6.29 -5.61
CA TRP A 85 -14.20 -5.96 -7.03
C TRP A 85 -15.61 -6.30 -7.51
N SER A 86 -16.07 -7.52 -7.22
CA SER A 86 -17.42 -8.00 -7.55
C SER A 86 -18.52 -7.27 -6.77
N ALA A 87 -18.27 -6.93 -5.51
CA ALA A 87 -19.20 -6.18 -4.66
C ALA A 87 -19.21 -4.68 -4.96
N GLY A 88 -18.32 -4.18 -5.82
CA GLY A 88 -18.28 -2.77 -6.21
C GLY A 88 -17.87 -1.81 -5.09
N THR A 89 -17.28 -2.30 -4.00
CA THR A 89 -16.85 -1.49 -2.83
C THR A 89 -15.77 -0.46 -3.19
N TRP A 90 -15.11 -0.62 -4.34
CA TRP A 90 -14.21 0.39 -4.89
C TRP A 90 -14.92 1.68 -5.36
N ARG A 91 -16.24 1.65 -5.60
CA ARG A 91 -17.05 2.83 -5.95
C ARG A 91 -17.45 3.67 -4.73
N ASN A 92 -17.58 3.04 -3.56
CA ASN A 92 -17.95 3.69 -2.32
C ASN A 92 -16.93 3.32 -1.24
N PRO A 93 -15.93 4.19 -0.94
CA PRO A 93 -14.97 3.91 0.11
C PRO A 93 -15.74 3.65 1.41
N PRO A 94 -15.43 2.59 2.17
CA PRO A 94 -16.10 2.36 3.44
C PRO A 94 -15.89 3.58 4.33
N SER A 95 -16.97 4.25 4.71
CA SER A 95 -16.93 5.28 5.75
C SER A 95 -16.34 4.63 7.01
N ARG A 96 -15.61 5.40 7.83
CA ARG A 96 -15.02 4.90 9.08
C ARG A 96 -16.04 4.10 9.93
N GLU A 97 -17.32 4.41 9.78
CA GLU A 97 -18.46 3.75 10.41
C GLU A 97 -18.51 2.23 10.15
N ALA A 98 -18.11 1.74 8.97
CA ALA A 98 -18.09 0.30 8.67
C ALA A 98 -16.99 -0.46 9.45
N GLN A 99 -15.95 0.24 9.91
CA GLN A 99 -14.97 -0.34 10.83
C GLN A 99 -15.46 -0.28 12.29
N PHE A 100 -16.30 0.71 12.65
CA PHE A 100 -16.90 0.84 13.98
C PHE A 100 -18.12 -0.08 14.19
N SER A 101 -18.81 -0.52 13.14
CA SER A 101 -19.92 -1.47 13.25
C SER A 101 -19.50 -2.89 13.67
N ASN A 102 -18.20 -3.21 13.61
CA ASN A 102 -17.65 -4.42 14.24
C ASN A 102 -17.36 -4.24 15.74
N PHE A 103 -17.42 -3.01 16.26
CA PHE A 103 -17.30 -2.70 17.70
C PHE A 103 -18.68 -2.55 18.38
N SER A 104 -19.77 -2.58 17.62
CA SER A 104 -21.14 -2.55 18.17
C SER A 104 -21.70 -3.95 18.49
N GLY A 105 -20.87 -5.01 18.44
CA GLY A 105 -21.17 -6.24 19.16
C GLY A 105 -21.08 -5.97 20.66
N ASN A 106 -22.10 -6.39 21.41
CA ASN A 106 -22.29 -6.11 22.83
C ASN A 106 -20.96 -6.24 23.61
N SER A 107 -20.35 -5.11 23.97
CA SER A 107 -19.03 -5.07 24.64
C SER A 107 -19.14 -5.29 26.15
N LEU A 108 -20.30 -5.71 26.63
CA LEU A 108 -20.52 -6.04 28.02
C LEU A 108 -20.09 -7.49 28.28
N PRO A 109 -19.33 -7.77 29.35
CA PRO A 109 -19.11 -9.13 29.81
C PRO A 109 -20.48 -9.82 29.99
N GLU A 110 -20.66 -10.98 29.37
CA GLU A 110 -21.88 -11.77 29.53
C GLU A 110 -21.84 -12.40 30.93
N TYR A 111 -22.47 -11.73 31.90
CA TYR A 111 -22.59 -12.23 33.26
C TYR A 111 -23.53 -13.44 33.26
N PRO A 112 -23.25 -14.51 34.01
CA PRO A 112 -24.19 -15.61 34.17
C PRO A 112 -25.52 -15.06 34.69
N THR A 113 -26.61 -15.23 33.94
CA THR A 113 -27.94 -14.81 34.38
C THR A 113 -28.35 -15.64 35.59
N VAL A 114 -28.75 -14.97 36.66
CA VAL A 114 -29.21 -15.62 37.90
C VAL A 114 -30.41 -16.53 37.57
N PRO A 115 -30.47 -17.76 38.10
CA PRO A 115 -31.63 -18.63 37.94
C PRO A 115 -32.93 -17.88 38.31
N THR A 116 -33.90 -17.90 37.41
CA THR A 116 -35.22 -17.31 37.65
C THR A 116 -35.97 -18.16 38.67
N TYR A 117 -36.17 -17.63 39.88
CA TYR A 117 -37.09 -18.25 40.83
C TYR A 117 -38.53 -17.96 40.40
N PRO A 118 -39.44 -18.95 40.47
CA PRO A 118 -40.86 -18.70 40.21
C PRO A 118 -41.38 -17.66 41.21
N ALA A 119 -42.13 -16.69 40.70
CA ALA A 119 -42.79 -15.68 41.53
C ALA A 119 -43.69 -16.37 42.56
N SER A 120 -43.63 -15.92 43.82
CA SER A 120 -44.50 -16.42 44.89
C SER A 120 -45.97 -16.22 44.49
N GLY A 121 -46.61 -17.28 44.00
CA GLY A 121 -48.00 -17.21 43.53
C GLY A 121 -48.43 -18.33 42.58
N SER A 122 -47.52 -19.03 41.90
CA SER A 122 -47.89 -20.20 41.09
C SER A 122 -47.91 -21.47 41.94
N GLN A 123 -49.06 -21.67 42.59
CA GLN A 123 -49.75 -22.93 42.86
C GLN A 123 -48.93 -24.22 42.66
N TRP A 124 -48.49 -24.80 43.76
CA TRP A 124 -48.24 -26.25 43.87
C TRP A 124 -49.58 -27.00 43.89
N PRO A 125 -49.64 -28.28 43.46
CA PRO A 125 -50.87 -29.01 43.17
C PRO A 125 -51.83 -29.13 44.36
#